data_AF-A0A267FWA6-F1
#
_entry.id   AF-A0A267FWA6-F1
#
_cell.length_a   1.000
_cell.length_b   1.000
_cell.length_c   1.000
_cell.angle_alpha   90.00
_cell.angle_beta   90.00
_cell.angle_gamma   90.00
#
_symmetry.space_group_name_H-M   'P 1'
#
loop_
_entity.id
_entity.type
_entity.pdbx_description
1 polymer ?
#
loop_
_entity_poly.entity_id
_entity_poly.type
_entity_poly.pdbx_seq_one_letter_code
_entity_poly.pdbx_strand_id
1 'polypeptide(L)'
;GSLLFCVTAARFPAFAEYATRLRSLSRSAAPFLADEAARCRWADAGLFLPADEAATGAVRCFHCGCRLPVRPGGPTDEPLRLHEQLGGEQCELLTLLKVAHGMLSERHDRVVATSAKLRRALAKLSSDLLERRSMLGLVESFGFARSSVLYCACRHFMTRGGQLACRPGDLIEMIREFEELQPDWGHVIDVEAVLSDCATLNESGASGERQQRPALEQQRPALEQQRPALEQQRPALEQQRPALEQQ
;
A
#
# COMPACT_ATOMS: atom_id res chain seq x y z
N GLY A 1 0.60 -7.39 2.69
CA GLY A 1 -0.34 -6.25 2.87
C GLY A 1 0.03 -5.06 2.02
N SER A 2 0.70 -4.05 2.59
CA SER A 2 0.96 -2.77 1.91
C SER A 2 1.85 -2.89 0.66
N LEU A 3 2.87 -3.76 0.68
CA LEU A 3 3.70 -4.04 -0.50
C LEU A 3 2.89 -4.66 -1.65
N LEU A 4 2.03 -5.63 -1.32
CA LEU A 4 1.12 -6.25 -2.31
C LEU A 4 0.23 -5.20 -2.97
N PHE A 5 -0.33 -4.28 -2.19
CA PHE A 5 -1.08 -3.15 -2.73
C PHE A 5 -0.23 -2.30 -3.68
N CYS A 6 0.99 -1.92 -3.30
CA CYS A 6 1.84 -1.09 -4.15
C CYS A 6 2.15 -1.74 -5.50
N VAL A 7 2.37 -3.05 -5.53
CA VAL A 7 2.64 -3.80 -6.76
C VAL A 7 1.37 -3.98 -7.57
N THR A 8 0.29 -4.51 -6.97
CA THR A 8 -0.92 -4.86 -7.74
C THR A 8 -1.74 -3.65 -8.15
N ALA A 9 -1.69 -2.53 -7.42
CA ALA A 9 -2.32 -1.27 -7.80
C ALA A 9 -1.40 -0.36 -8.64
N ALA A 10 -0.19 -0.78 -8.99
CA ALA A 10 0.74 0.05 -9.74
C ALA A 10 0.18 0.46 -11.12
N ARG A 11 0.40 1.72 -11.51
CA ARG A 11 0.09 2.21 -12.85
C ARG A 11 0.99 1.57 -13.92
N PHE A 12 2.25 1.35 -13.58
CA PHE A 12 3.25 0.72 -14.45
C PHE A 12 3.74 -0.57 -13.79
N PRO A 13 2.93 -1.64 -13.80
CA PRO A 13 3.27 -2.88 -13.09
C PRO A 13 4.64 -3.38 -13.54
N ALA A 14 4.95 -3.37 -14.85
CA ALA A 14 6.24 -3.71 -15.50
C ALA A 14 7.51 -3.23 -14.78
N PHE A 15 7.41 -2.14 -14.02
CA PHE A 15 8.52 -1.53 -13.32
C PHE A 15 8.47 -1.76 -11.80
N ALA A 16 7.67 -2.70 -11.30
CA ALA A 16 7.68 -3.09 -9.89
C ALA A 16 8.93 -3.87 -9.51
N GLU A 17 9.54 -4.61 -10.45
CA GLU A 17 10.84 -5.24 -10.25
C GLU A 17 11.97 -4.19 -10.21
N TYR A 18 12.79 -4.24 -9.16
CA TYR A 18 13.94 -3.33 -8.99
C TYR A 18 14.90 -3.38 -10.19
N ALA A 19 15.28 -4.58 -10.63
CA ALA A 19 16.25 -4.73 -11.71
C ALA A 19 15.72 -4.14 -13.04
N THR A 20 14.42 -4.22 -13.30
CA THR A 20 13.80 -3.59 -14.48
C THR A 20 13.89 -2.07 -14.40
N ARG A 21 13.62 -1.47 -13.24
CA ARG A 21 13.82 -0.03 -13.03
C ARG A 21 15.28 0.38 -13.23
N LEU A 22 16.21 -0.34 -12.59
CA LEU A 22 17.63 -0.05 -12.69
C LEU A 22 18.12 -0.12 -14.14
N ARG A 23 17.75 -1.18 -14.88
CA ARG A 23 18.06 -1.31 -16.32
C ARG A 23 17.52 -0.16 -17.15
N SER A 24 16.32 0.34 -16.83
CA SER A 24 15.74 1.49 -17.53
C SER A 24 16.55 2.77 -17.30
N LEU A 25 16.96 3.03 -16.05
CA LEU A 25 17.71 4.23 -15.67
C LEU A 25 19.11 4.25 -16.27
N SER A 26 19.75 3.08 -16.44
CA SER A 26 21.06 2.95 -17.08
C SER A 26 21.07 3.37 -18.55
N ARG A 27 19.90 3.54 -19.19
CA ARG A 27 19.79 4.05 -20.57
C ARG A 27 19.74 5.58 -20.63
N SER A 28 19.64 6.26 -19.48
CA SER A 28 19.60 7.71 -19.43
C SER A 28 20.98 8.31 -19.70
N ALA A 29 21.03 9.32 -20.57
CA ALA A 29 22.23 10.16 -20.74
C ALA A 29 22.29 11.33 -19.75
N ALA A 30 21.33 11.42 -18.81
CA ALA A 30 21.22 12.56 -17.93
C ALA A 30 22.34 12.57 -16.86
N PRO A 31 23.03 13.70 -16.61
CA PRO A 31 24.18 13.76 -15.71
C PRO A 31 23.91 13.28 -14.27
N PHE A 32 22.72 13.52 -13.74
CA PHE A 32 22.34 13.10 -12.37
C PHE A 32 22.13 11.58 -12.23
N LEU A 33 22.12 10.83 -13.33
CA LEU A 33 22.06 9.36 -13.36
C LEU A 33 23.36 8.75 -13.91
N ALA A 34 24.42 9.55 -14.04
CA ALA A 34 25.70 9.09 -14.58
C ALA A 34 26.37 8.04 -13.67
N ASP A 35 26.26 8.20 -12.36
CA ASP A 35 26.81 7.25 -11.40
C ASP A 35 25.81 6.14 -11.03
N GLU A 36 26.33 4.95 -10.71
CA GLU A 36 25.51 3.78 -10.37
C GLU A 36 24.74 3.96 -9.05
N ALA A 37 25.34 4.60 -8.05
CA ALA A 37 24.69 4.83 -6.77
C ALA A 37 23.48 5.76 -6.93
N ALA A 38 23.53 6.78 -7.79
CA ALA A 38 22.36 7.57 -8.15
C ALA A 38 21.29 6.71 -8.80
N ARG A 39 21.62 5.89 -9.80
CA ARG A 39 20.62 5.01 -10.42
C ARG A 39 19.96 4.07 -9.41
N CYS A 40 20.74 3.50 -8.47
CA CYS A 40 20.21 2.69 -7.37
C CYS A 40 19.27 3.51 -6.48
N ARG A 41 19.68 4.70 -6.01
CA ARG A 41 18.82 5.59 -5.18
C ARG A 41 17.48 5.90 -5.85
N TRP A 42 17.50 6.17 -7.15
CA TRP A 42 16.28 6.47 -7.91
C TRP A 42 15.43 5.22 -8.15
N ALA A 43 16.04 4.08 -8.43
CA ALA A 43 15.33 2.80 -8.53
C ALA A 43 14.70 2.37 -7.18
N ASP A 44 15.39 2.58 -6.06
CA ASP A 44 14.88 2.34 -4.70
C ASP A 44 13.71 3.26 -4.35
N ALA A 45 13.74 4.50 -4.86
CA ALA A 45 12.62 5.43 -4.75
C ALA A 45 11.40 5.06 -5.62
N GLY A 46 11.46 3.93 -6.34
CA GLY A 46 10.37 3.45 -7.21
C GLY A 46 10.32 4.15 -8.56
N LEU A 47 11.41 4.79 -8.99
CA LEU A 47 11.45 5.57 -10.22
C LEU A 47 12.09 4.76 -11.36
N PHE A 48 11.58 4.95 -12.58
CA PHE A 48 12.09 4.32 -13.80
C PHE A 48 12.13 5.34 -14.94
N LEU A 49 12.94 5.08 -15.98
CA LEU A 49 12.98 5.87 -17.20
C LEU A 49 12.01 5.28 -18.24
N PRO A 50 10.93 5.97 -18.61
CA PRO A 50 10.05 5.58 -19.70
C PRO A 50 10.78 5.63 -21.05
N ALA A 51 10.44 4.74 -21.98
CA ALA A 51 11.06 4.69 -23.30
C ALA A 51 10.80 5.97 -24.13
N ASP A 52 9.64 6.59 -23.96
CA ASP A 52 9.21 7.84 -24.61
C ASP A 52 9.88 9.09 -24.01
N GLU A 53 10.48 8.99 -22.83
CA GLU A 53 11.10 10.12 -22.12
C GLU A 53 12.64 10.07 -22.17
N ALA A 54 13.23 9.17 -22.96
CA ALA A 54 14.68 9.02 -23.08
C ALA A 54 15.37 10.34 -23.49
N ALA A 55 14.71 11.15 -24.33
CA ALA A 55 15.22 12.45 -24.78
C ALA A 55 15.18 13.53 -23.69
N THR A 56 14.18 13.50 -22.81
CA THR A 56 14.01 14.49 -21.73
C THR A 56 14.72 14.07 -20.45
N GLY A 57 15.01 12.78 -20.30
CA GLY A 57 15.51 12.15 -19.09
C GLY A 57 14.47 12.00 -17.97
N ALA A 58 13.24 12.47 -18.16
CA ALA A 58 12.23 12.47 -17.12
C ALA A 58 11.88 11.05 -16.68
N VAL A 59 11.81 10.85 -15.37
CA VAL A 59 11.50 9.55 -14.78
C VAL A 59 10.09 9.53 -14.23
N ARG A 60 9.54 8.34 -14.00
CA ARG A 60 8.20 8.15 -13.44
C ARG A 60 8.22 7.20 -12.26
N CYS A 61 7.35 7.45 -11.28
CA CYS A 61 7.05 6.47 -10.24
C CYS A 61 6.26 5.30 -10.85
N PHE A 62 6.69 4.06 -10.64
CA PHE A 62 5.96 2.89 -11.19
C PHE A 62 4.56 2.74 -10.59
N HIS A 63 4.39 3.16 -9.33
CA HIS A 63 3.13 2.99 -8.60
C HIS A 63 2.09 4.03 -9.01
N CYS A 64 2.33 5.34 -8.77
CA CYS A 64 1.35 6.38 -9.06
C CYS A 64 1.50 7.01 -10.46
N GLY A 65 2.67 6.85 -11.10
CA GLY A 65 2.98 7.48 -12.38
C GLY A 65 3.36 8.95 -12.34
N CYS A 66 3.55 9.53 -11.15
CA CYS A 66 4.06 10.89 -10.99
C CYS A 66 5.35 11.04 -11.81
N ARG A 67 5.41 12.08 -12.64
CA ARG A 67 6.51 12.37 -13.55
C ARG A 67 7.46 13.37 -12.89
N LEU A 68 8.71 12.98 -12.72
CA LEU A 68 9.74 13.82 -12.13
C LEU A 68 10.63 14.34 -13.28
N PRO A 69 10.62 15.66 -13.55
CA PRO A 69 11.44 16.25 -14.58
C PRO A 69 12.91 16.26 -14.16
N VAL A 70 13.78 16.14 -15.15
CA VAL A 70 15.22 16.31 -14.98
C VAL A 70 15.57 17.74 -15.34
N ARG A 71 16.14 18.49 -14.40
CA ARG A 71 16.61 19.87 -14.64
C ARG A 71 18.14 19.89 -14.81
N PRO A 72 18.71 20.81 -15.61
CA PRO A 72 20.16 20.93 -15.81
C PRO A 72 20.96 21.23 -14.53
N GLY A 73 20.33 21.82 -13.51
CA GLY A 73 20.90 22.00 -12.16
C GLY A 73 20.68 20.83 -11.21
N GLY A 74 20.15 19.71 -11.72
CA GLY A 74 19.86 18.48 -10.99
C GLY A 74 18.65 18.59 -10.04
N PRO A 75 17.91 17.50 -9.80
CA PRO A 75 17.31 17.26 -8.50
C PRO A 75 18.41 17.24 -7.44
N THR A 76 18.13 17.70 -6.22
CA THR A 76 18.90 17.25 -5.06
C THR A 76 18.85 15.72 -5.02
N ASP A 77 19.84 15.07 -4.39
CA ASP A 77 19.94 13.61 -4.21
C ASP A 77 18.79 12.97 -3.39
N GLU A 78 17.61 13.57 -3.41
CA GLU A 78 16.45 13.34 -2.57
C GLU A 78 15.20 13.04 -3.43
N PRO A 79 15.19 11.91 -4.18
CA PRO A 79 14.09 11.55 -5.08
C PRO A 79 12.72 11.50 -4.37
N LEU A 80 12.70 11.08 -3.09
CA LEU A 80 11.47 11.02 -2.29
C LEU A 80 10.89 12.42 -1.99
N ARG A 81 11.75 13.42 -1.72
CA ARG A 81 11.29 14.80 -1.47
C ARG A 81 10.78 15.43 -2.76
N LEU A 82 11.49 15.24 -3.87
CA LEU A 82 11.04 15.73 -5.17
C LEU A 82 9.71 15.10 -5.59
N HIS A 83 9.54 13.80 -5.36
CA HIS A 83 8.28 13.10 -5.63
C HIS A 83 7.13 13.71 -4.82
N GLU A 84 7.33 14.01 -3.53
CA GLU A 84 6.33 14.67 -2.70
C GLU A 84 5.93 16.05 -3.24
N GLN A 85 6.92 16.88 -3.59
CA GLN A 85 6.72 18.24 -4.08
C GLN A 85 5.94 18.30 -5.40
N LEU A 86 6.05 17.26 -6.24
CA LEU A 86 5.43 17.20 -7.57
C LEU A 86 4.08 16.47 -7.57
N GLY A 87 3.40 16.43 -6.41
CA GLY A 87 2.06 15.84 -6.29
C GLY A 87 2.07 14.34 -5.95
N GLY A 88 3.19 13.80 -5.50
CA GLY A 88 3.29 12.42 -4.99
C GLY A 88 2.71 12.23 -3.59
N GLU A 89 2.10 13.24 -2.98
CA GLU A 89 1.57 13.20 -1.60
C GLU A 89 0.51 12.10 -1.38
N GLN A 90 -0.20 11.71 -2.44
CA GLN A 90 -1.20 10.63 -2.45
C GLN A 90 -0.60 9.27 -2.82
N CYS A 91 0.70 9.20 -3.13
CA CYS A 91 1.37 7.97 -3.50
C CYS A 91 1.60 7.10 -2.26
N GLU A 92 0.98 5.93 -2.21
CA GLU A 92 1.15 4.98 -1.11
C GLU A 92 2.57 4.44 -1.06
N LEU A 93 3.20 4.18 -2.22
CA LEU A 93 4.60 3.78 -2.29
C LEU A 93 5.52 4.83 -1.65
N LEU A 94 5.35 6.12 -2.01
CA LEU A 94 6.13 7.20 -1.42
C LEU A 94 5.95 7.26 0.10
N THR A 95 4.71 7.10 0.56
CA THR A 95 4.40 7.11 1.99
C THR A 95 5.14 5.97 2.71
N LEU A 96 5.12 4.75 2.17
CA LEU A 96 5.83 3.59 2.74
C LEU A 96 7.34 3.80 2.76
N LEU A 97 7.92 4.28 1.65
CA LEU A 97 9.36 4.54 1.57
C LEU A 97 9.79 5.61 2.57
N LYS A 98 9.04 6.70 2.71
CA LYS A 98 9.33 7.73 3.71
C LYS A 98 9.30 7.19 5.15
N VAL A 99 8.40 6.25 5.46
CA VAL A 99 8.40 5.56 6.77
C VAL A 99 9.65 4.69 6.92
N ALA A 100 10.00 3.90 5.91
CA ALA A 100 11.19 3.04 5.92
C ALA A 100 12.49 3.85 6.11
N HIS A 101 12.55 5.06 5.57
CA HIS A 101 13.68 5.99 5.71
C HIS A 101 13.61 6.90 6.95
N GLY A 102 12.64 6.71 7.86
CA GLY A 102 12.53 7.51 9.10
C GLY A 102 12.15 8.98 8.86
N MET A 103 11.58 9.31 7.70
CA MET A 103 11.28 10.68 7.28
C MET A 103 9.90 11.20 7.77
N LEU A 104 9.18 10.46 8.61
CA LEU A 104 7.81 10.78 9.04
C LEU A 104 7.59 10.50 10.53
N SER A 105 7.07 11.49 11.26
CA SER A 105 6.55 11.33 12.63
C SER A 105 5.01 11.21 12.65
N GLU A 106 4.26 12.13 12.05
CA GLU A 106 2.77 12.13 12.11
C GLU A 106 2.08 11.18 11.12
N ARG A 107 2.65 10.94 9.94
CA ARG A 107 2.02 10.06 8.93
C ARG A 107 2.16 8.57 9.25
N HIS A 108 2.91 8.21 10.29
CA HIS A 108 3.11 6.82 10.70
C HIS A 108 1.80 6.17 11.14
N ASP A 109 0.98 6.85 11.96
CA ASP A 109 -0.31 6.32 12.41
C ASP A 109 -1.27 6.06 11.25
N ARG A 110 -1.27 6.97 10.27
CA ARG A 110 -2.05 6.81 9.03
C ARG A 110 -1.61 5.60 8.22
N VAL A 111 -0.31 5.31 8.18
CA VAL A 111 0.25 4.12 7.51
C VAL A 111 -0.14 2.85 8.24
N VAL A 112 -0.07 2.83 9.57
CA VAL A 112 -0.50 1.67 10.39
C VAL A 112 -1.99 1.39 10.16
N ALA A 113 -2.84 2.42 10.25
CA ALA A 113 -4.29 2.29 10.02
C ALA A 113 -4.61 1.80 8.60
N THR A 114 -3.96 2.36 7.58
CA THR A 114 -4.11 1.93 6.18
C THR A 114 -3.64 0.48 6.00
N SER A 115 -2.51 0.10 6.61
CA SER A 115 -1.99 -1.28 6.55
C SER A 115 -2.98 -2.28 7.15
N ALA A 116 -3.60 -1.96 8.30
CA ALA A 116 -4.62 -2.79 8.91
C ALA A 116 -5.89 -2.90 8.05
N LYS A 117 -6.32 -1.80 7.40
CA LYS A 117 -7.43 -1.82 6.43
C LYS A 117 -7.11 -2.73 5.24
N LEU A 118 -5.93 -2.60 4.64
CA LEU A 118 -5.48 -3.42 3.52
C LEU A 118 -5.38 -4.90 3.91
N ARG A 119 -4.89 -5.21 5.11
CA ARG A 119 -4.84 -6.59 5.62
C ARG A 119 -6.22 -7.23 5.70
N ARG A 120 -7.21 -6.51 6.27
CA ARG A 120 -8.61 -6.99 6.33
C ARG A 120 -9.21 -7.17 4.94
N ALA A 121 -8.92 -6.26 4.01
CA ALA A 121 -9.40 -6.36 2.64
C ALA A 121 -8.79 -7.58 1.91
N LEU A 122 -7.51 -7.86 2.12
CA LEU A 122 -6.83 -9.05 1.59
C LEU A 122 -7.34 -10.35 2.20
N ALA A 123 -7.65 -10.37 3.50
CA ALA A 123 -8.25 -11.54 4.14
C ALA A 123 -9.66 -11.84 3.56
N LYS A 124 -10.46 -10.80 3.31
CA LYS A 124 -11.74 -10.93 2.60
C LYS A 124 -11.52 -11.48 1.19
N LEU A 125 -10.57 -10.92 0.45
CA LEU A 125 -10.23 -11.37 -0.90
C LEU A 125 -9.81 -12.85 -0.90
N SER A 126 -8.99 -13.26 0.07
CA SER A 126 -8.57 -14.64 0.27
C SER A 126 -9.78 -15.56 0.47
N SER A 127 -10.68 -15.24 1.41
CA SER A 127 -11.87 -16.07 1.65
C SER A 127 -12.80 -16.13 0.43
N ASP A 128 -12.97 -15.01 -0.27
CA ASP A 128 -13.84 -14.97 -1.44
C ASP A 128 -13.25 -15.73 -2.65
N LEU A 129 -11.93 -15.68 -2.89
CA LEU A 129 -11.27 -16.34 -4.04
C LEU A 129 -10.81 -17.77 -3.78
N LEU A 130 -10.26 -18.05 -2.60
CA LEU A 130 -9.63 -19.33 -2.27
C LEU A 130 -10.60 -20.32 -1.62
N GLU A 131 -11.57 -19.82 -0.84
CA GLU A 131 -12.42 -20.68 0.00
C GLU A 131 -13.87 -20.78 -0.48
N ARG A 132 -14.50 -19.66 -0.89
CA ARG A 132 -15.97 -19.59 -1.04
C ARG A 132 -16.49 -19.57 -2.47
N ARG A 133 -15.84 -18.86 -3.39
CA ARG A 133 -16.25 -18.80 -4.80
C ARG A 133 -15.20 -19.49 -5.65
N SER A 134 -15.56 -20.61 -6.27
CA SER A 134 -14.66 -21.42 -7.11
C SER A 134 -14.23 -20.75 -8.44
N MET A 135 -14.17 -19.41 -8.49
CA MET A 135 -13.73 -18.66 -9.67
C MET A 135 -12.29 -19.01 -10.02
N LEU A 136 -11.43 -19.19 -9.01
CA LEU A 136 -10.03 -19.57 -9.21
C LEU A 136 -9.92 -20.92 -9.94
N GLY A 137 -10.51 -21.99 -9.38
CA GLY A 137 -10.49 -23.32 -10.00
C GLY A 137 -11.14 -23.36 -11.38
N LEU A 138 -12.21 -22.58 -11.60
CA LEU A 138 -12.84 -22.49 -12.91
C LEU A 138 -11.93 -21.80 -13.94
N VAL A 139 -11.27 -20.69 -13.58
CA VAL A 139 -10.33 -20.00 -14.47
C VAL A 139 -9.08 -20.86 -14.73
N GLU A 140 -8.55 -21.52 -13.71
CA GLU A 140 -7.44 -22.49 -13.84
C GLU A 140 -7.81 -23.65 -14.78
N SER A 141 -9.07 -24.10 -14.79
CA SER A 141 -9.53 -25.16 -15.70
C SER A 141 -9.49 -24.78 -17.19
N PHE A 142 -9.41 -23.48 -17.51
CA PHE A 142 -9.18 -22.98 -18.87
C PHE A 142 -7.68 -22.90 -19.24
N GLY A 143 -6.77 -23.34 -18.35
CA GLY A 143 -5.33 -23.42 -18.60
C GLY A 143 -4.52 -22.20 -18.14
N PHE A 144 -5.12 -21.28 -17.39
CA PHE A 144 -4.40 -20.11 -16.85
C PHE A 144 -3.61 -20.48 -15.59
N ALA A 145 -2.40 -19.93 -15.47
CA ALA A 145 -1.55 -20.15 -14.30
C ALA A 145 -2.17 -19.50 -13.06
N ARG A 146 -2.17 -20.23 -11.94
CA ARG A 146 -2.69 -19.78 -10.64
C ARG A 146 -2.16 -18.41 -10.22
N SER A 147 -0.86 -18.17 -10.39
CA SER A 147 -0.20 -16.90 -10.09
C SER A 147 -0.76 -15.74 -10.91
N SER A 148 -1.00 -15.93 -12.22
CA SER A 148 -1.64 -14.95 -13.09
C SER A 148 -3.05 -14.61 -12.61
N VAL A 149 -3.84 -15.63 -12.25
CA VAL A 149 -5.22 -15.45 -11.76
C VAL A 149 -5.25 -14.66 -10.47
N LEU A 150 -4.44 -15.04 -9.48
CA LEU A 150 -4.38 -14.38 -8.18
C LEU A 150 -3.89 -12.94 -8.29
N TYR A 151 -2.86 -12.70 -9.11
CA TYR A 151 -2.37 -11.35 -9.35
C TYR A 151 -3.44 -10.46 -9.98
N CYS A 152 -4.08 -10.91 -11.06
CA CYS A 152 -5.09 -10.12 -11.77
C CYS A 152 -6.32 -9.87 -10.91
N ALA A 153 -6.78 -10.87 -10.14
CA ALA A 153 -7.88 -10.69 -9.21
C ALA A 153 -7.52 -9.70 -8.08
N CYS A 154 -6.30 -9.78 -7.54
CA CYS A 154 -5.82 -8.82 -6.55
C CYS A 154 -5.71 -7.41 -7.11
N ARG A 155 -5.14 -7.24 -8.31
CA ARG A 155 -5.06 -5.96 -9.01
C ARG A 155 -6.43 -5.35 -9.24
N HIS A 156 -7.38 -6.14 -9.75
CA HIS A 156 -8.76 -5.69 -9.94
C HIS A 156 -9.36 -5.22 -8.61
N PHE A 157 -9.23 -6.04 -7.56
CA PHE A 157 -9.73 -5.72 -6.23
C PHE A 157 -9.15 -4.43 -5.66
N MET A 158 -7.83 -4.23 -5.77
CA MET A 158 -7.16 -3.04 -5.26
C MET A 158 -7.48 -1.77 -6.05
N THR A 159 -7.70 -1.89 -7.36
CA THR A 159 -7.97 -0.74 -8.25
C THR A 159 -9.46 -0.39 -8.40
N ARG A 160 -10.36 -1.30 -8.01
CA ARG A 160 -11.83 -1.13 -8.11
C ARG A 160 -12.51 -1.06 -6.74
N GLY A 161 -11.83 -0.53 -5.72
CA GLY A 161 -12.43 -0.25 -4.42
C GLY A 161 -12.84 -1.50 -3.62
N GLY A 162 -12.14 -2.61 -3.79
CA GLY A 162 -12.40 -3.86 -3.08
C GLY A 162 -13.52 -4.71 -3.69
N GLN A 163 -13.84 -4.49 -4.96
CA GLN A 163 -14.77 -5.33 -5.71
C GLN A 163 -14.03 -6.48 -6.39
N LEU A 164 -14.65 -7.66 -6.39
CA LEU A 164 -14.16 -8.80 -7.15
C LEU A 164 -14.71 -8.77 -8.57
N ALA A 165 -13.97 -9.37 -9.51
CA ALA A 165 -14.50 -9.70 -10.81
C ALA A 165 -15.81 -10.49 -10.63
N CYS A 166 -16.86 -10.09 -11.34
CA CYS A 166 -18.17 -10.70 -11.15
C CYS A 166 -18.33 -11.98 -11.97
N ARG A 167 -17.56 -12.14 -13.05
CA ARG A 167 -17.59 -13.29 -13.95
C ARG A 167 -16.18 -13.83 -14.23
N PRO A 168 -16.03 -15.15 -14.43
CA PRO A 168 -14.76 -15.76 -14.85
C PRO A 168 -14.22 -15.18 -16.16
N GLY A 169 -15.10 -14.83 -17.10
CA GLY A 169 -14.72 -14.23 -18.39
C GLY A 169 -13.97 -12.91 -18.24
N ASP A 170 -14.44 -12.02 -17.34
CA ASP A 170 -13.79 -10.75 -17.07
C ASP A 170 -12.37 -10.96 -16.51
N LEU A 171 -12.19 -11.98 -15.66
CA LEU A 171 -10.89 -12.32 -15.10
C LEU A 171 -9.94 -12.89 -16.15
N ILE A 172 -10.45 -13.73 -17.06
CA ILE A 172 -9.71 -14.27 -18.20
C ILE A 172 -9.24 -13.15 -19.14
N GLU A 173 -10.12 -12.20 -19.45
CA GLU A 173 -9.78 -11.04 -20.28
C GLU A 173 -8.65 -10.22 -19.65
N MET A 174 -8.75 -9.90 -18.36
CA MET A 174 -7.69 -9.21 -17.62
C MET A 174 -6.37 -9.97 -17.59
N ILE A 175 -6.39 -11.30 -17.47
CA ILE A 175 -5.17 -12.11 -17.49
C ILE A 175 -4.50 -12.03 -18.86
N ARG A 176 -5.26 -12.14 -19.95
CA ARG A 176 -4.71 -12.04 -21.30
C ARG A 176 -4.07 -10.69 -21.58
N GLU A 177 -4.77 -9.60 -21.26
CA GLU A 177 -4.22 -8.24 -21.38
C GLU A 177 -2.90 -8.09 -20.58
N PHE A 178 -2.82 -8.74 -19.41
CA PHE A 178 -1.66 -8.66 -18.55
C PHE A 178 -0.47 -9.52 -19.03
N GLU A 179 -0.74 -10.76 -19.44
CA GLU A 179 0.28 -11.70 -19.97
C GLU A 179 0.89 -11.17 -21.28
N GLU A 180 0.09 -10.53 -22.14
CA GLU A 180 0.58 -9.85 -23.35
C GLU A 180 1.56 -8.72 -23.02
N LEU A 181 1.31 -7.99 -21.93
CA LEU A 181 2.18 -6.89 -21.53
C LEU A 181 3.48 -7.41 -20.91
N GLN A 182 3.44 -8.53 -20.18
CA GLN A 182 4.50 -8.94 -19.27
C GLN A 182 4.44 -10.43 -18.86
N PRO A 183 5.28 -11.30 -19.45
CA PRO A 183 5.15 -12.76 -19.31
C PRO A 183 5.71 -13.40 -18.03
N ASP A 184 6.18 -12.66 -17.02
CA ASP A 184 6.88 -13.27 -15.88
C ASP A 184 6.76 -12.43 -14.59
N TRP A 185 5.60 -12.47 -13.91
CA TRP A 185 5.35 -11.68 -12.68
C TRP A 185 5.54 -12.45 -11.39
N GLY A 186 5.52 -13.78 -11.46
CA GLY A 186 5.41 -14.67 -10.30
C GLY A 186 6.55 -14.52 -9.30
N HIS A 187 7.72 -14.04 -9.73
CA HIS A 187 8.88 -13.84 -8.86
C HIS A 187 8.87 -12.51 -8.09
N VAL A 188 8.10 -11.51 -8.54
CA VAL A 188 8.09 -10.18 -7.92
C VAL A 188 7.35 -10.21 -6.59
N ILE A 189 6.25 -10.97 -6.51
CA ILE A 189 5.49 -11.16 -5.29
C ILE A 189 4.69 -12.46 -5.31
N ASP A 190 4.85 -13.26 -4.26
CA ASP A 190 3.99 -14.43 -4.03
C ASP A 190 2.65 -13.95 -3.45
N VAL A 191 1.68 -13.72 -4.35
CA VAL A 191 0.34 -13.26 -3.98
C VAL A 191 -0.37 -14.27 -3.10
N GLU A 192 -0.18 -15.56 -3.35
CA GLU A 192 -0.87 -16.63 -2.61
C GLU A 192 -0.37 -16.71 -1.17
N ALA A 193 0.95 -16.67 -0.97
CA ALA A 193 1.55 -16.63 0.36
C ALA A 193 1.05 -15.40 1.14
N VAL A 194 1.06 -14.22 0.51
CA VAL A 194 0.60 -12.98 1.17
C VAL A 194 -0.89 -13.03 1.51
N LEU A 195 -1.74 -13.62 0.66
CA LEU A 195 -3.17 -13.79 0.94
C LEU A 195 -3.40 -14.75 2.11
N SER A 196 -2.70 -15.88 2.11
CA SER A 196 -2.76 -16.89 3.17
C SER A 196 -2.31 -16.32 4.52
N ASP A 197 -1.21 -15.56 4.54
CA ASP A 197 -0.74 -14.85 5.75
C ASP A 197 -1.77 -13.84 6.26
N CYS A 198 -2.44 -13.12 5.34
CA CYS A 198 -3.47 -12.17 5.74
C CYS A 198 -4.71 -12.85 6.32
N ALA A 199 -5.08 -14.03 5.81
CA ALA A 199 -6.18 -14.83 6.35
C ALA A 199 -5.90 -15.30 7.78
N THR A 200 -4.75 -15.95 8.00
CA THR A 200 -4.35 -16.49 9.31
C THR A 200 -4.20 -15.41 10.39
N LEU A 201 -3.61 -14.26 10.05
CA LEU A 201 -3.49 -13.12 10.97
C LEU A 201 -4.85 -12.50 11.30
N ASN A 202 -5.80 -12.52 10.37
CA ASN A 202 -7.13 -11.98 10.60
C ASN A 202 -7.96 -12.90 11.51
N GLU A 203 -7.81 -14.22 11.40
CA GLU A 203 -8.43 -15.18 12.34
C GLU A 203 -7.87 -15.01 13.76
N SER A 204 -6.55 -14.81 13.87
CA SER A 204 -5.87 -14.56 15.15
C SER A 204 -6.30 -13.24 15.80
N GLY A 205 -6.41 -12.16 15.00
CA GLY A 205 -6.89 -10.85 15.45
C GLY A 205 -8.38 -10.81 15.80
N ALA A 206 -9.23 -11.53 15.04
CA ALA A 206 -10.66 -11.65 15.31
C ALA A 206 -10.94 -12.37 16.63
N SER A 207 -10.10 -13.32 17.03
CA SER A 207 -10.16 -13.96 18.36
C SER A 207 -9.86 -12.98 19.49
N GLY A 208 -8.86 -12.10 19.32
CA GLY A 208 -8.53 -11.04 20.28
C GLY A 208 -9.62 -9.96 20.39
N GLU A 209 -10.18 -9.51 19.27
CA GLU A 209 -11.31 -8.56 19.25
C GLU A 209 -12.60 -9.18 19.83
N ARG A 210 -12.83 -10.49 19.65
CA ARG A 210 -13.94 -11.23 20.30
C ARG A 210 -13.77 -11.36 21.81
N GLN A 211 -12.54 -11.40 22.33
CA GLN A 211 -12.29 -11.40 23.77
C GLN A 211 -12.40 -10.00 24.38
N GLN A 212 -12.04 -8.96 23.64
CA GLN A 212 -12.12 -7.57 24.13
C GLN A 212 -13.54 -6.99 24.13
N ARG A 213 -14.44 -7.38 23.21
CA ARG A 213 -15.83 -6.90 23.22
C ARG A 213 -16.58 -7.24 24.52
N PRO A 214 -16.59 -8.48 25.03
CA PRO A 214 -17.19 -8.80 26.31
C PRO A 214 -16.55 -8.03 27.48
N ALA A 215 -15.23 -7.81 27.45
CA ALA A 215 -14.53 -7.06 28.50
C ALA A 215 -14.90 -5.57 28.51
N LEU A 216 -15.05 -4.93 27.33
CA LEU A 216 -15.50 -3.54 27.19
C LEU A 216 -17.00 -3.39 27.51
N GLU A 217 -17.83 -4.37 27.16
CA GLU A 217 -19.25 -4.41 27.55
C GLU A 217 -19.44 -4.61 29.06
N GLN A 218 -18.56 -5.38 29.71
CA GLN A 218 -18.55 -5.53 31.18
C GLN A 218 -18.02 -4.30 31.93
N GLN A 219 -17.19 -3.45 31.29
CA GLN A 219 -16.68 -2.22 31.91
C GLN A 219 -17.63 -1.01 31.75
N ARG A 220 -18.61 -1.07 30.83
CA ARG A 220 -19.61 0.00 30.66
C ARG A 220 -20.42 0.32 31.93
N PRO A 221 -20.94 -0.66 32.68
CA PRO A 221 -21.67 -0.39 33.92
C PRO A 221 -20.80 0.28 34.99
N ALA A 222 -19.50 -0.04 35.05
CA ALA A 222 -18.57 0.56 36.01
C ALA A 222 -18.27 2.04 35.68
N LEU A 223 -18.14 2.37 34.39
CA LEU A 223 -17.98 3.75 33.91
C LEU A 223 -19.25 4.59 34.09
N GLU A 224 -20.44 4.00 33.91
CA GLU A 224 -21.72 4.67 34.18
C GLU A 224 -21.93 4.94 35.67
N GLN A 225 -21.45 4.06 36.56
CA GLN A 225 -21.48 4.29 38.01
C GLN A 225 -20.47 5.34 38.50
N GLN A 226 -19.39 5.61 37.77
CA GLN A 226 -18.40 6.63 38.12
C GLN A 226 -18.77 8.04 37.63
N ARG A 227 -19.70 8.18 36.68
CA ARG A 227 -20.17 9.50 36.19
C ARG A 227 -20.73 10.41 37.29
N PRO A 228 -21.61 9.93 38.20
CA PRO A 228 -22.13 10.76 39.29
C PRO A 228 -21.04 11.26 40.25
N ALA A 229 -19.99 10.48 40.48
CA ALA A 229 -18.87 10.87 41.34
C ALA A 229 -18.01 11.98 40.69
N LEU A 230 -17.79 11.93 39.37
CA LEU A 230 -17.10 13.00 38.63
C LEU A 230 -17.95 14.27 38.55
N GLU A 231 -19.27 14.16 38.37
CA GLU A 231 -20.18 15.30 38.36
C GLU A 231 -20.24 16.01 39.74
N GLN A 232 -20.09 15.28 40.84
CA GLN A 232 -19.98 15.86 42.19
C GLN A 232 -18.62 16.51 42.50
N GLN A 233 -17.54 16.15 41.78
CA GLN A 233 -16.21 16.77 41.98
C GLN A 233 -16.00 18.05 41.16
N ARG A 234 -16.82 18.30 40.12
CA ARG A 234 -16.75 19.53 39.30
C ARG A 234 -16.88 20.84 40.10
N PRO A 235 -17.81 20.97 41.07
CA PRO A 235 -17.94 22.19 41.86
C PRO A 235 -16.69 22.49 42.72
N ALA A 236 -16.01 21.46 43.21
CA ALA A 236 -14.80 21.60 44.02
C ALA A 236 -13.60 22.11 43.18
N LEU A 237 -13.49 21.65 41.92
CA LEU A 237 -12.49 22.14 40.95
C LEU A 237 -12.78 23.56 40.46
N GLU A 238 -14.05 23.92 40.27
CA GLU A 238 -14.43 25.29 39.89
C GLU A 238 -14.17 26.31 41.02
N GLN A 239 -14.23 25.89 42.30
CA GLN A 239 -13.86 26.74 43.44
C GLN A 239 -12.34 26.92 43.64
N GLN A 240 -11.51 26.03 43.09
CA GLN A 240 -10.04 26.17 43.17
C GLN A 240 -9.44 27.03 42.06
N ARG A 241 -10.18 27.35 40.99
CA ARG A 241 -9.72 28.20 39.90
C ARG A 241 -9.24 29.61 40.31
N PRO A 242 -9.89 30.32 41.25
CA PRO A 242 -9.44 31.67 41.62
C PRO A 242 -8.10 31.70 42.35
N ALA A 243 -7.64 30.58 42.92
CA ALA A 243 -6.37 30.50 43.65
C ALA A 243 -5.15 30.30 42.73
N LEU A 244 -5.36 29.81 41.50
CA LEU A 244 -4.31 29.57 40.51
C LEU A 244 -4.07 30.78 39.57
N GLU A 245 -5.03 31.70 39.46
CA GLU A 245 -4.90 32.91 38.63
C GLU A 245 -4.14 34.06 39.31
N GLN A 246 -3.67 33.89 40.56
CA GLN A 246 -2.86 34.88 41.30
C GLN A 246 -1.40 34.47 41.59
N GLN A 247 -0.85 33.48 40.86
CA GLN A 247 0.60 33.17 40.88
C GLN A 247 1.26 33.44 39.53
#